data_AF-A0A3B0KJI7-F1
#
_entry.id   AF-A0A3B0KJI7-F1
#
_cell.length_a   1.000
_cell.length_b   1.000
_cell.length_c   1.000
_cell.angle_alpha   90.00
_cell.angle_beta   90.00
_cell.angle_gamma   90.00
#
_symmetry.space_group_name_H-M   'P 1'
#
loop_
_entity.id
_entity.type
_entity.pdbx_description
1 polymer ?
#
loop_
_entity_poly.entity_id
_entity_poly.type
_entity_poly.pdbx_seq_one_letter_code
_entity_poly.pdbx_strand_id
1 'polypeptide(L)'
;MHNVRRNRIASGLMAKYKPAKRMATMRWNPELAKLAALNVKQCKMNHDACHNTQTFKASGQNLAMYGYSGPRSGMTIPQLITASVNMWWGEQKDASMAIINKYPSDWSGPQIGHFTAMAQEKNTHCGCAAAFYTENGMNNFLMACNYATTNWVGSPVYQRGVKGSGCKTGTNPNYPGLCRVAEVYDV
;
A
#
# COMPACT_ATOMS: atom_id res chain seq x y z
N MET A 1 9.34 1.93 -3.90
CA MET A 1 9.02 2.58 -2.60
C MET A 1 8.38 1.63 -1.59
N HIS A 2 7.39 0.82 -1.98
CA HIS A 2 6.70 -0.13 -1.09
C HIS A 2 7.62 -1.20 -0.50
N ASN A 3 8.39 -1.94 -1.31
CA ASN A 3 9.25 -3.02 -0.79
C ASN A 3 10.31 -2.53 0.21
N VAL A 4 10.86 -1.32 0.05
CA VAL A 4 11.78 -0.71 1.01
C VAL A 4 11.12 -0.56 2.40
N ARG A 5 9.88 -0.06 2.42
CA ARG A 5 9.08 0.14 3.64
C ARG A 5 8.65 -1.18 4.27
N ARG A 6 8.11 -2.09 3.45
CA ARG A 6 7.73 -3.46 3.84
C ARG A 6 8.94 -4.21 4.42
N ASN A 7 10.11 -4.10 3.81
CA ASN A 7 11.34 -4.71 4.30
C ASN A 7 11.74 -4.16 5.68
N ARG A 8 11.59 -2.85 5.90
CA ARG A 8 11.93 -2.21 7.17
C ARG A 8 11.04 -2.69 8.31
N ILE A 9 9.72 -2.71 8.13
CA ILE A 9 8.79 -3.21 9.15
C ILE A 9 8.97 -4.72 9.37
N ALA A 10 9.09 -5.51 8.30
CA ALA A 10 9.24 -6.95 8.39
C ALA A 10 10.57 -7.37 9.03
N SER A 11 11.61 -6.54 8.92
CA SER A 11 12.90 -6.74 9.57
C SER A 11 12.94 -6.29 11.04
N GLY A 12 11.84 -5.73 11.58
CA GLY A 12 11.80 -5.21 12.94
C GLY A 12 12.57 -3.89 13.13
N LEU A 13 12.84 -3.15 12.05
CA LEU A 13 13.58 -1.88 12.09
C LEU A 13 12.67 -0.66 12.37
N MET A 14 11.47 -0.91 12.86
CA MET A 14 10.50 0.10 13.31
C MET A 14 10.11 -0.27 14.74
N ALA A 15 10.60 0.48 15.73
CA ALA A 15 10.54 0.10 17.16
C ALA A 15 9.13 -0.26 17.67
N LYS A 16 8.08 0.39 17.14
CA LYS A 16 6.67 0.13 17.49
C LYS A 16 6.16 -1.24 17.01
N TYR A 17 6.82 -1.85 16.03
CA TYR A 17 6.34 -3.00 15.28
C TYR A 17 7.27 -4.21 15.40
N LYS A 18 6.69 -5.39 15.59
CA LYS A 18 7.43 -6.65 15.62
C LYS A 18 7.75 -7.13 14.20
N PRO A 19 8.86 -7.86 13.98
CA PRO A 19 9.21 -8.37 12.66
C PRO A 19 8.13 -9.31 12.11
N ALA A 20 8.03 -9.39 10.78
CA ALA A 20 7.06 -10.24 10.10
C ALA A 20 7.73 -11.56 9.67
N LYS A 21 7.04 -12.68 9.88
CA LYS A 21 7.60 -13.99 9.53
C LYS A 21 7.50 -14.32 8.04
N ARG A 22 6.51 -13.79 7.32
CA ARG A 22 6.20 -14.17 5.93
C ARG A 22 5.62 -13.01 5.11
N MET A 23 6.37 -11.92 4.98
CA MET A 23 5.96 -10.74 4.21
C MET A 23 6.25 -10.92 2.72
N ALA A 24 5.27 -10.79 1.83
CA ALA A 24 5.49 -10.94 0.39
C ALA A 24 6.37 -9.82 -0.19
N THR A 25 7.23 -10.18 -1.16
CA THR A 25 7.78 -9.19 -2.11
C THR A 25 6.66 -8.73 -3.04
N MET A 26 6.41 -7.44 -3.09
CA MET A 26 5.41 -6.84 -3.98
C MET A 26 5.99 -6.63 -5.38
N ARG A 27 5.22 -6.96 -6.41
CA ARG A 27 5.54 -6.75 -7.83
C ARG A 27 4.58 -5.78 -8.48
N TRP A 28 5.02 -5.14 -9.57
CA TRP A 28 4.12 -4.38 -10.41
C TRP A 28 3.14 -5.30 -11.14
N ASN A 29 1.87 -4.90 -11.23
CA ASN A 29 0.88 -5.57 -12.06
C ASN A 29 0.19 -4.57 -13.00
N PRO A 30 0.20 -4.81 -14.32
CA PRO A 30 -0.33 -3.88 -15.31
C PRO A 30 -1.87 -3.79 -15.31
N GLU A 31 -2.56 -4.87 -14.95
CA GLU A 31 -4.03 -4.88 -14.87
C GLU A 31 -4.51 -3.99 -13.72
N LEU A 32 -3.94 -4.17 -12.52
CA LEU A 32 -4.22 -3.31 -11.36
C LEU A 32 -3.92 -1.83 -11.67
N ALA A 33 -2.84 -1.55 -12.39
CA ALA A 33 -2.47 -0.19 -12.79
C ALA A 33 -3.45 0.40 -13.81
N LYS A 34 -3.94 -0.41 -14.76
CA LYS A 34 -4.98 0.01 -15.71
C LYS A 34 -6.27 0.37 -14.99
N LEU A 35 -6.68 -0.41 -14.00
CA LEU A 35 -7.87 -0.10 -13.18
C LEU A 35 -7.67 1.16 -12.35
N ALA A 36 -6.50 1.32 -11.72
CA ALA A 36 -6.15 2.57 -11.02
C ALA A 36 -6.19 3.78 -11.97
N ALA A 37 -5.78 3.63 -13.23
CA ALA A 37 -5.85 4.68 -14.23
C ALA A 37 -7.29 5.07 -14.59
N LEU A 38 -8.23 4.12 -14.60
CA LEU A 38 -9.65 4.41 -14.79
C LEU A 38 -10.23 5.18 -13.60
N ASN A 39 -9.82 4.85 -12.37
CA ASN A 39 -10.22 5.60 -11.18
C ASN A 39 -9.79 7.08 -11.26
N VAL A 40 -8.49 7.34 -11.40
CA VAL A 40 -7.96 8.71 -11.35
C VAL A 40 -8.42 9.59 -12.51
N LYS A 41 -8.79 8.99 -13.66
CA LYS A 41 -9.38 9.71 -14.81
C LYS A 41 -10.74 10.33 -14.52
N GLN A 42 -11.40 9.94 -13.43
CA GLN A 42 -12.64 10.56 -12.98
C GLN A 42 -12.40 11.92 -12.30
N CYS A 43 -11.14 12.27 -11.99
CA CYS A 43 -10.76 13.50 -11.29
C CYS A 43 -11.51 13.70 -9.96
N LYS A 44 -11.85 12.59 -9.29
CA LYS A 44 -12.58 12.56 -8.02
C LYS A 44 -11.86 11.62 -7.07
N MET A 45 -11.52 12.12 -5.87
CA MET A 45 -10.93 11.28 -4.82
C MET A 45 -12.01 10.43 -4.15
N ASN A 46 -12.43 9.37 -4.84
CA ASN A 46 -13.41 8.41 -4.34
C ASN A 46 -12.99 6.99 -4.70
N HIS A 47 -13.23 6.06 -3.77
CA HIS A 47 -12.94 4.65 -4.00
C HIS A 47 -13.86 4.08 -5.08
N ASP A 48 -13.32 3.18 -5.91
CA ASP A 48 -14.14 2.40 -6.81
C ASP A 48 -15.00 1.41 -6.02
N ALA A 49 -16.28 1.28 -6.36
CA ALA A 49 -17.13 0.24 -5.78
C ALA A 49 -16.65 -1.18 -6.18
N CYS A 50 -16.01 -1.31 -7.34
CA CYS A 50 -15.49 -2.57 -7.86
C CYS A 50 -14.18 -2.32 -8.64
N HIS A 51 -13.10 -2.96 -8.20
CA HIS A 51 -11.80 -2.94 -8.87
C HIS A 51 -11.08 -4.30 -8.74
N ASN A 52 -11.87 -5.36 -8.51
CA ASN A 52 -11.40 -6.73 -8.47
C ASN A 52 -11.06 -7.23 -9.89
N THR A 53 -10.14 -8.19 -9.96
CA THR A 53 -9.80 -8.87 -11.21
C THR A 53 -10.07 -10.36 -11.09
N GLN A 54 -9.98 -11.10 -12.20
CA GLN A 54 -10.09 -12.56 -12.16
C GLN A 54 -9.02 -13.19 -11.25
N THR A 55 -7.84 -12.56 -11.19
CA THR A 55 -6.70 -13.01 -10.38
C THR A 55 -6.79 -12.46 -8.95
N PHE A 56 -7.21 -11.20 -8.78
CA PHE A 56 -7.24 -10.53 -7.48
C PHE A 56 -8.68 -10.18 -7.09
N LYS A 57 -9.36 -11.15 -6.48
CA LYS A 57 -10.81 -11.09 -6.22
C LYS A 57 -11.19 -10.15 -5.09
N ALA A 58 -10.23 -9.75 -4.27
CA ALA A 58 -10.43 -8.84 -3.14
C ALA A 58 -9.39 -7.71 -3.18
N SER A 59 -9.23 -7.09 -4.35
CA SER A 59 -8.25 -6.03 -4.55
C SER A 59 -8.44 -4.94 -3.50
N GLY A 60 -7.34 -4.44 -2.93
CA GLY A 60 -7.34 -3.26 -2.06
C GLY A 60 -7.03 -1.98 -2.85
N GLN A 61 -7.34 -0.81 -2.31
CA GLN A 61 -7.05 0.47 -2.96
C GLN A 61 -6.61 1.54 -1.95
N ASN A 62 -5.55 2.27 -2.29
CA ASN A 62 -5.19 3.52 -1.62
C ASN A 62 -5.37 4.69 -2.59
N LEU A 63 -5.93 5.79 -2.08
CA LEU A 63 -6.05 7.05 -2.82
C LEU A 63 -5.27 8.16 -2.09
N ALA A 64 -4.67 9.07 -2.85
CA ALA A 64 -4.06 10.28 -2.33
C ALA A 64 -4.39 11.44 -3.26
N MET A 65 -4.74 12.59 -2.69
CA MET A 65 -4.85 13.83 -3.43
C MET A 65 -3.91 14.86 -2.82
N TYR A 66 -3.11 15.48 -3.67
CA TYR A 66 -2.23 16.57 -3.29
C TYR A 66 -2.57 17.82 -4.10
N GLY A 67 -3.03 18.86 -3.42
CA GLY A 67 -3.36 20.16 -4.00
C GLY A 67 -2.27 21.19 -3.74
N TYR A 68 -1.90 22.00 -4.73
CA TYR A 68 -0.98 23.12 -4.53
C TYR A 68 -1.28 24.32 -5.44
N SER A 69 -0.93 25.51 -4.96
CA SER A 69 -1.07 26.78 -5.68
C SER A 69 0.20 27.11 -6.49
N GLY A 70 0.08 28.07 -7.41
CA GLY A 70 1.20 28.58 -8.20
C GLY A 70 1.42 27.81 -9.51
N PRO A 71 2.60 27.99 -10.14
CA PRO A 71 2.88 27.37 -11.43
C PRO A 71 2.81 25.84 -11.36
N ARG A 72 2.26 25.22 -12.40
CA ARG A 72 2.18 23.75 -12.50
C ARG A 72 3.56 23.09 -12.37
N SER A 73 4.62 23.74 -12.84
CA SER A 73 6.02 23.29 -12.71
C SER A 73 6.60 23.38 -11.30
N GLY A 74 5.88 23.95 -10.33
CA GLY A 74 6.35 24.13 -8.94
C GLY A 74 6.56 22.81 -8.18
N MET A 75 5.99 21.70 -8.66
CA MET A 75 6.28 20.36 -8.16
C MET A 75 6.48 19.37 -9.31
N THR A 76 7.38 18.42 -9.10
CA THR A 76 7.64 17.33 -10.04
C THR A 76 6.78 16.10 -9.71
N ILE A 77 6.49 15.29 -10.72
CA ILE A 77 5.75 14.03 -10.54
C ILE A 77 6.42 13.10 -9.50
N PRO A 78 7.75 12.91 -9.49
CA PRO A 78 8.40 12.10 -8.45
C PRO A 78 8.22 12.62 -7.03
N GLN A 79 8.20 13.96 -6.83
CA GLN A 79 7.94 14.57 -5.52
C GLN A 79 6.50 14.28 -5.07
N LEU A 80 5.52 14.43 -5.97
CA LEU A 80 4.10 14.20 -5.68
C LEU A 80 3.80 12.73 -5.37
N ILE A 81 4.39 11.80 -6.13
CA ILE A 81 4.35 10.36 -5.83
C ILE A 81 4.98 10.09 -4.46
N THR A 82 6.14 10.71 -4.19
CA THR A 82 6.86 10.50 -2.93
C THR A 82 6.05 11.00 -1.73
N ALA A 83 5.44 12.18 -1.85
CA ALA A 83 4.55 12.75 -0.85
C ALA A 83 3.33 11.85 -0.59
N SER A 84 2.68 11.35 -1.64
CA SER A 84 1.51 10.46 -1.55
C SER A 84 1.84 9.17 -0.80
N VAL A 85 2.95 8.51 -1.17
CA VAL A 85 3.38 7.26 -0.52
C VAL A 85 3.87 7.50 0.92
N ASN A 86 4.48 8.66 1.20
CA ASN A 86 4.86 9.05 2.56
C ASN A 86 3.65 9.31 3.44
N MET A 87 2.62 9.97 2.91
CA MET A 87 1.36 10.22 3.61
C MET A 87 0.72 8.90 4.03
N TRP A 88 0.53 7.97 3.08
CA TRP A 88 -0.02 6.65 3.37
C TRP A 88 0.78 5.89 4.41
N TRP A 89 2.11 5.83 4.27
CA TRP A 89 2.95 5.10 5.24
C TRP A 89 3.02 5.81 6.60
N GLY A 90 2.84 7.13 6.63
CA GLY A 90 2.92 7.96 7.83
C GLY A 90 1.88 7.60 8.88
N GLU A 91 0.74 7.05 8.47
CA GLU A 91 -0.32 6.51 9.35
C GLU A 91 0.17 5.44 10.32
N GLN A 92 1.34 4.84 10.08
CA GLN A 92 2.00 3.94 11.04
C GLN A 92 2.17 4.57 12.44
N LYS A 93 2.19 5.91 12.55
CA LYS A 93 2.28 6.59 13.85
C LYS A 93 1.02 6.37 14.69
N ASP A 94 -0.14 6.17 14.04
CA ASP A 94 -1.46 6.03 14.64
C ASP A 94 -1.90 4.55 14.76
N ALA A 95 -1.32 3.66 13.96
CA ALA A 95 -1.53 2.21 14.09
C ALA A 95 -0.70 1.57 15.23
N SER A 96 -1.00 0.32 15.60
CA SER A 96 -0.29 -0.38 16.69
C SER A 96 -0.13 -1.87 16.37
N MET A 97 0.67 -2.59 17.17
CA MET A 97 0.75 -4.06 17.04
C MET A 97 -0.59 -4.76 17.28
N ALA A 98 -1.52 -4.18 18.05
CA ALA A 98 -2.85 -4.74 18.21
C ALA A 98 -3.61 -4.73 16.87
N ILE A 99 -3.57 -3.60 16.16
CA ILE A 99 -4.14 -3.45 14.80
C ILE A 99 -3.46 -4.40 13.81
N ILE A 100 -2.13 -4.52 13.86
CA ILE A 100 -1.38 -5.44 12.99
C ILE A 100 -1.78 -6.90 13.24
N ASN A 101 -1.94 -7.30 14.50
CA ASN A 101 -2.28 -8.68 14.84
C ASN A 101 -3.73 -9.03 14.49
N LYS A 102 -4.64 -8.05 14.54
CA LYS A 102 -6.06 -8.21 14.22
C LYS A 102 -6.61 -6.88 13.72
N TYR A 103 -6.87 -6.80 12.42
CA TYR A 103 -7.42 -5.59 11.82
C TYR A 103 -8.82 -5.32 12.38
N PRO A 104 -9.10 -4.10 12.87
CA PRO A 104 -10.33 -3.80 13.59
C PRO A 104 -11.55 -3.73 12.67
N SER A 105 -12.73 -4.03 13.23
CA SER A 105 -14.05 -3.82 12.59
C SER A 105 -14.60 -2.41 12.83
N ASP A 106 -14.17 -1.78 13.91
CA ASP A 106 -14.84 -0.65 14.58
C ASP A 106 -13.82 0.44 14.97
N TRP A 107 -12.90 0.74 14.06
CA TRP A 107 -11.89 1.77 14.29
C TRP A 107 -12.46 3.19 14.15
N SER A 108 -12.31 4.01 15.19
CA SER A 108 -12.74 5.42 15.22
C SER A 108 -11.60 6.43 15.30
N GLY A 109 -10.34 5.96 15.29
CA GLY A 109 -9.16 6.82 15.37
C GLY A 109 -8.72 7.41 14.02
N PRO A 110 -7.54 8.04 13.97
CA PRO A 110 -6.95 8.54 12.71
C PRO A 110 -6.82 7.44 11.66
N GLN A 111 -6.73 7.82 10.39
CA GLN A 111 -6.61 6.85 9.29
C GLN A 111 -5.40 5.92 9.48
N ILE A 112 -5.64 4.63 9.28
CA ILE A 112 -4.62 3.55 9.35
C ILE A 112 -4.68 2.63 8.13
N GLY A 113 -5.71 2.77 7.30
CA GLY A 113 -6.04 1.85 6.21
C GLY A 113 -4.98 1.85 5.13
N HIS A 114 -4.42 3.02 4.80
CA HIS A 114 -3.43 3.13 3.74
C HIS A 114 -2.11 2.48 4.14
N PHE A 115 -1.63 2.73 5.36
CA PHE A 115 -0.44 2.09 5.91
C PHE A 115 -0.61 0.57 5.98
N THR A 116 -1.71 0.11 6.54
CA THR A 116 -1.96 -1.33 6.72
C THR A 116 -2.11 -2.05 5.38
N ALA A 117 -2.75 -1.44 4.36
CA ALA A 117 -2.79 -1.99 3.01
C ALA A 117 -1.39 -2.11 2.40
N MET A 118 -0.53 -1.10 2.60
CA MET A 118 0.88 -1.17 2.17
C MET A 118 1.68 -2.24 2.93
N ALA A 119 1.38 -2.48 4.20
CA ALA A 119 2.05 -3.44 5.08
C ALA A 119 1.44 -4.85 5.05
N GLN A 120 0.31 -5.06 4.36
CA GLN A 120 -0.40 -6.33 4.30
C GLN A 120 0.50 -7.44 3.74
N GLU A 121 0.74 -8.50 4.52
CA GLU A 121 1.75 -9.52 4.19
C GLU A 121 1.47 -10.21 2.87
N LYS A 122 0.18 -10.44 2.57
CA LYS A 122 -0.24 -11.14 1.37
C LYS A 122 -0.25 -10.27 0.12
N ASN A 123 -0.02 -8.96 0.23
CA ASN A 123 0.02 -8.08 -0.95
C ASN A 123 1.24 -8.34 -1.84
N THR A 124 1.07 -9.29 -2.77
CA THR A 124 2.06 -9.75 -3.75
C THR A 124 2.18 -8.83 -4.96
N HIS A 125 1.15 -8.06 -5.28
CA HIS A 125 1.12 -7.16 -6.43
C HIS A 125 0.54 -5.80 -6.09
N CYS A 126 0.96 -4.80 -6.85
CA CYS A 126 0.45 -3.45 -6.82
C CYS A 126 0.50 -2.84 -8.22
N GLY A 127 -0.49 -2.03 -8.56
CA GLY A 127 -0.50 -1.22 -9.77
C GLY A 127 -1.11 0.14 -9.47
N CYS A 128 -0.44 1.20 -9.90
CA CYS A 128 -0.83 2.58 -9.58
C CYS A 128 -0.98 3.42 -10.85
N ALA A 129 -1.72 4.51 -10.72
CA ALA A 129 -1.81 5.58 -11.70
C ALA A 129 -2.01 6.92 -11.02
N ALA A 130 -1.75 8.00 -11.75
CA ALA A 130 -2.06 9.34 -11.27
C ALA A 130 -2.64 10.20 -12.40
N ALA A 131 -3.55 11.09 -12.03
CA ALA A 131 -4.05 12.17 -12.87
C ALA A 131 -3.57 13.50 -12.29
N PHE A 132 -3.15 14.39 -13.19
CA PHE A 132 -2.80 15.75 -12.83
C PHE A 132 -3.66 16.73 -13.64
N TYR A 133 -4.61 17.35 -12.96
CA TYR A 133 -5.53 18.34 -13.50
C TYR A 133 -5.50 19.64 -12.67
N THR A 134 -6.05 20.71 -13.24
CA THR A 134 -6.21 22.01 -12.56
C THR A 134 -7.71 22.27 -12.42
N GLU A 135 -8.15 22.61 -11.22
CA GLU A 135 -9.56 22.88 -10.91
C GLU A 135 -9.62 24.05 -9.92
N ASN A 136 -10.50 25.03 -10.18
CA ASN A 136 -10.67 26.22 -9.34
C ASN A 136 -9.34 26.96 -9.02
N GLY A 137 -8.43 27.02 -10.00
CA GLY A 137 -7.12 27.67 -9.84
C GLY A 137 -6.08 26.88 -9.04
N MET A 138 -6.41 25.66 -8.60
CA MET A 138 -5.51 24.77 -7.85
C MET A 138 -5.00 23.63 -8.72
N ASN A 139 -3.71 23.32 -8.61
CA ASN A 139 -3.12 22.12 -9.22
C ASN A 139 -3.42 20.91 -8.34
N ASN A 140 -4.06 19.89 -8.90
CA ASN A 140 -4.40 18.65 -8.20
C ASN A 140 -3.63 17.48 -8.80
N PHE A 141 -2.98 16.71 -7.91
CA PHE A 141 -2.39 15.42 -8.22
C PHE A 141 -3.16 14.34 -7.47
N LEU A 142 -3.99 13.58 -8.20
CA LEU A 142 -4.76 12.45 -7.68
C LEU A 142 -4.04 11.16 -8.05
N MET A 143 -3.71 10.35 -7.06
CA MET A 143 -3.02 9.07 -7.23
C MET A 143 -3.84 7.93 -6.63
N ALA A 144 -3.97 6.85 -7.39
CA ALA A 144 -4.55 5.59 -6.94
C ALA A 144 -3.51 4.48 -7.03
N CYS A 145 -3.46 3.60 -6.03
CA CYS A 145 -2.75 2.32 -6.08
C CYS A 145 -3.71 1.21 -5.72
N ASN A 146 -3.89 0.26 -6.62
CA ASN A 146 -4.61 -0.99 -6.37
C ASN A 146 -3.63 -2.09 -5.97
N TYR A 147 -4.05 -2.94 -5.04
CA TYR A 147 -3.25 -4.03 -4.46
C TYR A 147 -3.91 -5.39 -4.71
N ALA A 148 -3.11 -6.45 -4.66
CA ALA A 148 -3.58 -7.83 -4.87
C ALA A 148 -4.67 -8.27 -3.87
N THR A 149 -4.62 -7.76 -2.63
CA THR A 149 -5.61 -8.01 -1.61
C THR A 149 -5.85 -6.76 -0.76
N THR A 150 -6.85 -6.82 0.11
CA THR A 150 -7.24 -5.75 1.03
C THR A 150 -6.87 -6.07 2.49
N ASN A 151 -7.18 -5.16 3.40
CA ASN A 151 -7.18 -5.47 4.82
C ASN A 151 -8.45 -6.23 5.19
N TRP A 152 -8.27 -7.40 5.80
CA TRP A 152 -9.38 -8.26 6.21
C TRP A 152 -9.69 -8.03 7.67
N VAL A 153 -10.89 -7.55 7.97
CA VAL A 153 -11.38 -7.38 9.34
C VAL A 153 -11.24 -8.69 10.11
N GLY A 154 -10.72 -8.60 11.34
CA GLY A 154 -10.48 -9.76 12.20
C GLY A 154 -9.25 -10.59 11.85
N SER A 155 -8.60 -10.34 10.72
CA SER A 155 -7.36 -11.01 10.31
C SER A 155 -6.13 -10.14 10.58
N PRO A 156 -4.94 -10.74 10.76
CA PRO A 156 -3.71 -9.96 10.86
C PRO A 156 -3.38 -9.23 9.55
N VAL A 157 -2.83 -8.02 9.66
CA VAL A 157 -2.16 -7.32 8.55
C VAL A 157 -0.89 -8.09 8.16
N TYR A 158 -0.12 -8.54 9.15
CA TYR A 158 0.93 -9.52 8.96
C TYR A 158 1.14 -10.34 10.23
N GLN A 159 1.67 -11.55 10.06
CA GLN A 159 1.98 -12.43 11.17
C GLN A 159 3.37 -12.10 11.72
N ARG A 160 3.42 -11.71 13.00
CA ARG A 160 4.69 -11.49 13.70
C ARG A 160 5.49 -12.79 13.83
N GLY A 161 6.82 -12.67 13.84
CA GLY A 161 7.72 -13.78 14.13
C GLY A 161 9.16 -13.45 13.75
N VAL A 162 10.02 -14.46 13.73
CA VAL A 162 11.41 -14.29 13.26
C VAL A 162 11.36 -13.89 11.78
N LYS A 163 12.13 -12.85 11.42
CA LYS A 163 12.17 -12.29 10.07
C LYS A 163 12.33 -13.39 9.01
N GLY A 164 11.34 -13.50 8.12
CA GLY A 164 11.39 -14.44 6.99
C GLY A 164 11.29 -15.93 7.36
N SER A 165 11.10 -16.30 8.62
CA SER A 165 11.07 -17.70 9.05
C SER A 165 9.88 -18.50 8.50
N GLY A 166 8.84 -17.81 8.00
CA GLY A 166 7.70 -18.42 7.34
C GLY A 166 7.81 -18.46 5.81
N CYS A 167 8.88 -17.92 5.21
CA CYS A 167 9.07 -17.98 3.76
C CYS A 167 9.46 -19.39 3.32
N LYS A 168 8.63 -20.04 2.49
CA LYS A 168 8.85 -21.41 2.00
C LYS A 168 9.87 -21.45 0.86
N THR A 169 10.01 -20.35 0.13
CA THR A 169 10.91 -20.23 -1.02
C THR A 169 12.19 -19.44 -0.68
N GLY A 170 12.40 -19.16 0.60
CA GLY A 170 13.48 -18.32 1.09
C GLY A 170 13.18 -16.82 1.03
N THR A 171 14.13 -16.01 1.48
CA THR A 171 14.02 -14.56 1.50
C THR A 171 14.51 -13.93 0.19
N ASN A 172 14.04 -12.71 -0.07
CA ASN A 172 14.46 -11.91 -1.20
C ASN A 172 15.90 -11.39 -0.95
N PRO A 173 16.84 -11.56 -1.89
CA PRO A 173 18.24 -11.15 -1.70
C PRO A 173 18.41 -9.64 -1.51
N ASN A 174 17.57 -8.83 -2.16
CA ASN A 174 17.63 -7.36 -2.07
C ASN A 174 16.81 -6.80 -0.90
N TYR A 175 15.86 -7.60 -0.40
CA TYR A 175 14.98 -7.24 0.70
C TYR A 175 14.84 -8.40 1.69
N PRO A 176 15.85 -8.62 2.57
CA PRO A 176 15.92 -9.82 3.41
C PRO A 176 14.77 -10.00 4.42
N GLY A 177 13.94 -8.98 4.64
CA GLY A 177 12.70 -9.06 5.41
C GLY A 177 11.50 -9.57 4.63
N LEU A 178 11.62 -9.73 3.31
CA LEU A 178 10.56 -10.19 2.41
C LEU A 178 10.84 -11.60 1.91
N CYS A 179 9.81 -12.39 1.65
CA CYS A 179 9.92 -13.66 0.94
C CYS A 179 10.22 -13.42 -0.54
N ARG A 180 10.81 -14.42 -1.22
CA ARG A 180 11.06 -14.34 -2.66
C ARG A 180 9.77 -14.13 -3.45
N VAL A 181 9.94 -13.66 -4.68
CA VAL A 181 8.87 -13.49 -5.66
C VAL A 181 8.16 -14.81 -6.00
N ALA A 182 8.87 -15.95 -5.89
CA ALA A 182 8.32 -17.29 -6.11
C ALA A 182 7.40 -17.77 -4.96
N GLU A 183 7.36 -17.05 -3.83
CA GLU A 183 6.52 -17.40 -2.70
C GLU A 183 5.03 -17.30 -3.08
N VAL A 184 4.27 -18.36 -2.81
CA VAL A 184 2.84 -18.41 -3.12
C VAL A 184 2.02 -17.95 -1.91
N TYR A 185 1.13 -17.00 -2.16
CA TYR A 185 0.12 -16.51 -1.22
C TYR A 185 -1.25 -16.69 -1.85
N ASP A 186 -2.22 -17.02 -1.02
CA ASP A 186 -3.64 -17.06 -1.40
C ASP A 186 -4.21 -15.64 -1.31
N VAL A 187 -4.52 -15.05 -2.47
CA VAL A 187 -4.99 -13.66 -2.67
C VAL A 187 -6.07 -13.59 -3.74
#